data_AF-D4IQE0-F1
#
_entry.id   AF-D4IQE0-F1
#
_cell.length_a   1.000
_cell.length_b   1.000
_cell.length_c   1.000
_cell.angle_alpha   90.00
_cell.angle_beta   90.00
_cell.angle_gamma   90.00
#
_symmetry.space_group_name_H-M   'P 1'
#
loop_
_entity.id
_entity.type
_entity.pdbx_description
1 polymer ?
#
loop_
_entity_poly.entity_id
_entity_poly.type
_entity_poly.pdbx_seq_one_letter_code
_entity_poly.pdbx_strand_id
1 'polypeptide(L)'
;MKKILFLLFAAATFAACNDDGEPKVRYATTNDGIENGYLQGVNLHFYGTSTVTDAKGETFTDPEAWFEFAGGPESFSLYMHKTRFAANMPGVEMRLQTVTYTPKGDKSLNFVREEIIPSALKENNEGGGSSYRPVERYKITNLTGAIDGVDCRVSFTCAGVFQVIYEGRLIIKE
;
A
#
# COMPACT_ATOMS: atom_id res chain seq x y z
N MET A 1 8.54 14.60 72.90
CA MET A 1 7.24 15.31 73.12
C MET A 1 7.00 16.27 71.97
N LYS A 2 5.76 16.33 71.43
CA LYS A 2 5.20 17.45 70.63
C LYS A 2 5.84 17.63 69.24
N LYS A 3 5.16 17.86 68.10
CA LYS A 3 3.76 18.00 67.68
C LYS A 3 3.80 18.09 66.14
N ILE A 4 2.77 17.56 65.47
CA ILE A 4 2.05 18.14 64.30
C ILE A 4 2.89 18.67 63.11
N LEU A 5 2.69 18.08 61.91
CA LEU A 5 2.35 18.79 60.66
C LEU A 5 2.04 17.74 59.56
N PHE A 6 0.76 17.49 59.27
CA PHE A 6 -0.02 18.08 58.16
C PHE A 6 0.19 17.39 56.80
N LEU A 7 -0.91 16.82 56.30
CA LEU A 7 -1.10 16.39 54.93
C LEU A 7 -0.70 17.49 53.93
N LEU A 8 -0.01 17.11 52.87
CA LEU A 8 -0.15 17.74 51.56
C LEU A 8 -0.29 16.65 50.51
N PHE A 9 -1.52 16.51 50.03
CA PHE A 9 -1.87 15.83 48.78
C PHE A 9 -1.13 16.55 47.64
N ALA A 10 -0.08 15.94 47.10
CA ALA A 10 0.42 16.30 45.78
C ALA A 10 -0.24 15.34 44.78
N ALA A 11 -1.44 15.70 44.32
CA ALA A 11 -2.01 15.10 43.12
C ALA A 11 -1.13 15.54 41.94
N ALA A 12 -0.12 14.74 41.61
CA ALA A 12 0.50 14.81 40.31
C ALA A 12 -0.55 14.34 39.30
N THR A 13 -1.30 15.28 38.73
CA THR A 13 -1.99 15.03 37.47
C THR A 13 -0.89 14.81 36.45
N PHE A 14 -0.52 13.55 36.22
CA PHE A 14 0.01 13.17 34.92
C PHE A 14 -1.08 13.53 33.93
N ALA A 15 -1.01 14.72 33.35
CA ALA A 15 -1.50 14.93 32.01
C ALA A 15 -0.61 14.03 31.14
N ALA A 16 -0.96 12.75 31.08
CA ALA A 16 -0.64 11.96 29.91
C ALA A 16 -1.37 12.72 28.79
N CYS A 17 -0.61 13.52 28.04
CA CYS A 17 -1.02 13.93 26.71
C CYS A 17 -1.19 12.62 25.95
N ASN A 18 -2.41 12.09 25.97
CA ASN A 18 -2.84 11.00 25.12
C ASN A 18 -3.01 11.60 23.73
N ASP A 19 -1.91 12.01 23.12
CA ASP A 19 -1.84 12.34 21.70
C ASP A 19 -1.58 11.05 20.92
N ASP A 20 -2.37 10.02 21.24
CA ASP A 20 -2.52 8.79 20.45
C ASP A 20 -3.47 9.06 19.28
N GLY A 21 -3.30 10.21 18.62
CA GLY A 21 -3.84 10.38 17.28
C GLY A 21 -3.00 9.49 16.39
N GLU A 22 -3.58 8.39 15.88
CA GLU A 22 -2.95 7.62 14.82
C GLU A 22 -2.34 8.57 13.78
N PRO A 23 -1.15 8.29 13.23
CA PRO A 23 -0.55 9.15 12.22
C PRO A 23 -1.59 9.37 11.12
N LYS A 24 -2.17 10.57 11.07
CA LYS A 24 -3.24 10.85 10.12
C LYS A 24 -2.63 10.75 8.75
N VAL A 25 -3.10 9.79 7.96
CA VAL A 25 -2.73 9.69 6.55
C VAL A 25 -3.01 11.05 5.90
N ARG A 26 -1.96 11.68 5.39
CA ARG A 26 -2.04 12.99 4.74
C ARG A 26 -2.16 12.77 3.24
N TYR A 27 -3.28 13.18 2.66
CA TYR A 27 -3.51 13.04 1.24
C TYR A 27 -2.96 14.23 0.47
N ALA A 28 -2.34 13.95 -0.67
CA ALA A 28 -1.88 14.97 -1.59
C ALA A 28 -3.07 15.60 -2.35
N THR A 29 -2.89 16.86 -2.73
CA THR A 29 -3.83 17.60 -3.59
C THR A 29 -3.35 17.70 -5.04
N THR A 30 -2.06 17.46 -5.28
CA THR A 30 -1.44 17.39 -6.61
C THR A 30 -0.54 16.15 -6.69
N ASN A 31 -0.27 15.69 -7.91
CA ASN A 31 0.66 14.59 -8.16
C ASN A 31 1.83 15.10 -9.01
N ASP A 32 2.94 15.47 -8.35
CA ASP A 32 4.14 15.98 -9.01
C ASP A 32 5.14 14.88 -9.37
N GLY A 33 4.85 13.62 -9.03
CA GLY A 33 5.64 12.48 -9.52
C GLY A 33 5.23 11.99 -10.90
N ILE A 34 4.19 12.57 -11.51
CA ILE A 34 3.83 12.36 -12.91
C ILE A 34 3.91 13.71 -13.65
N GLU A 35 4.59 13.70 -14.79
CA GLU A 35 4.63 14.84 -15.71
C GLU A 35 4.47 14.34 -17.15
N ASN A 36 3.56 14.96 -17.91
CA ASN A 36 3.23 14.60 -19.30
C ASN A 36 2.94 13.08 -19.49
N GLY A 37 2.41 12.44 -18.47
CA GLY A 37 2.06 11.02 -18.40
C GLY A 37 3.20 10.09 -18.00
N TYR A 38 4.36 10.61 -17.61
CA TYR A 38 5.53 9.83 -17.24
C TYR A 38 5.87 9.95 -15.76
N LEU A 39 6.25 8.84 -15.14
CA LEU A 39 6.80 8.81 -13.80
C LEU A 39 8.17 9.49 -13.74
N GLN A 40 8.36 10.35 -12.74
CA GLN A 40 9.54 11.21 -12.61
C GLN A 40 10.66 10.62 -11.73
N GLY A 41 10.61 9.32 -11.42
CA GLY A 41 11.63 8.67 -10.57
C GLY A 41 11.40 8.79 -9.06
N VAL A 42 10.35 9.51 -8.63
CA VAL A 42 9.89 9.51 -7.23
C VAL A 42 8.90 8.40 -6.98
N ASN A 43 8.93 7.83 -5.77
CA ASN A 43 7.98 6.77 -5.41
C ASN A 43 6.63 7.39 -5.04
N LEU A 44 5.58 6.94 -5.72
CA LEU A 44 4.22 7.37 -5.43
C LEU A 44 3.57 6.35 -4.50
N HIS A 45 3.09 6.82 -3.35
CA HIS A 45 2.42 5.99 -2.37
C HIS A 45 0.91 6.29 -2.38
N PHE A 46 0.09 5.27 -2.56
CA PHE A 46 -1.37 5.39 -2.53
C PHE A 46 -1.91 4.58 -1.36
N TYR A 47 -2.79 5.20 -0.58
CA TYR A 47 -3.46 4.55 0.53
C TYR A 47 -4.96 4.53 0.27
N GLY A 48 -5.62 3.42 0.57
CA GLY A 48 -7.05 3.28 0.32
C GLY A 48 -7.55 1.87 0.58
N THR A 49 -8.54 1.46 -0.20
CA THR A 49 -9.31 0.24 0.04
C THR A 49 -9.00 -0.82 -1.02
N SER A 50 -8.80 -2.05 -0.57
CA SER A 50 -8.77 -3.24 -1.42
C SER A 50 -10.01 -4.09 -1.14
N THR A 51 -10.82 -4.34 -2.16
CA THR A 51 -11.94 -5.27 -2.13
C THR A 51 -11.57 -6.53 -2.90
N VAL A 52 -11.68 -7.67 -2.24
CA VAL A 52 -11.34 -8.99 -2.77
C VAL A 52 -12.61 -9.83 -2.84
N THR A 53 -12.92 -10.35 -4.02
CA THR A 53 -14.01 -11.31 -4.23
C THR A 53 -13.41 -12.68 -4.53
N ASP A 54 -13.82 -13.70 -3.78
CA ASP A 54 -13.33 -15.07 -3.99
C ASP A 54 -14.17 -15.85 -5.03
N ALA A 55 -13.82 -17.13 -5.27
CA ALA A 55 -14.53 -17.97 -6.23
C ALA A 55 -16.00 -18.28 -5.86
N LYS A 56 -16.40 -18.07 -4.59
CA LYS A 56 -17.79 -18.22 -4.14
C LYS A 56 -18.59 -16.92 -4.26
N GLY A 57 -17.93 -15.82 -4.61
CA GLY A 57 -18.52 -14.48 -4.60
C GLY A 57 -18.51 -13.83 -3.22
N GLU A 58 -17.80 -14.39 -2.23
CA GLU A 58 -17.66 -13.78 -0.91
C GLU A 58 -16.66 -12.63 -0.98
N THR A 59 -17.00 -11.51 -0.33
CA THR A 59 -16.18 -10.30 -0.35
C THR A 59 -15.44 -10.09 0.95
N PHE A 60 -14.13 -9.84 0.87
CA PHE A 60 -13.32 -9.28 1.94
C PHE A 60 -12.88 -7.87 1.56
N THR A 61 -12.88 -6.94 2.50
CA THR A 61 -12.43 -5.56 2.28
C THR A 61 -11.37 -5.19 3.30
N ASP A 62 -10.24 -4.68 2.81
CA ASP A 62 -9.15 -4.11 3.58
C ASP A 62 -9.14 -2.58 3.36
N PRO A 63 -9.58 -1.77 4.34
CA PRO A 63 -9.64 -0.32 4.20
C PRO A 63 -8.27 0.37 4.35
N GLU A 64 -7.22 -0.41 4.61
CA GLU A 64 -5.87 0.08 4.88
C GLU A 64 -4.84 -0.39 3.85
N ALA A 65 -5.31 -0.68 2.62
CA ALA A 65 -4.48 -1.17 1.54
C ALA A 65 -3.50 -0.08 1.05
N TRP A 66 -2.24 -0.46 0.85
CA TRP A 66 -1.16 0.47 0.50
C TRP A 66 -0.36 -0.02 -0.70
N PHE A 67 -0.44 0.72 -1.80
CA PHE A 67 0.32 0.46 -3.03
C PHE A 67 1.39 1.52 -3.24
N GLU A 68 2.57 1.10 -3.70
CA GLU A 68 3.69 1.98 -4.06
C GLU A 68 4.12 1.73 -5.51
N PHE A 69 4.24 2.82 -6.26
CA PHE A 69 4.74 2.81 -7.63
C PHE A 69 6.15 3.42 -7.62
N ALA A 70 7.16 2.59 -7.89
CA ALA A 70 8.54 3.02 -7.95
C ALA A 70 9.12 2.74 -9.34
N GLY A 71 9.51 3.78 -10.06
CA GLY A 71 9.96 3.63 -11.44
C GLY A 71 10.14 4.95 -12.16
N GLY A 72 10.31 4.87 -13.47
CA GLY A 72 10.59 6.00 -14.33
C GLY A 72 9.81 5.94 -15.65
N PRO A 73 10.27 6.67 -16.68
CA PRO A 73 9.55 6.85 -17.94
C PRO A 73 9.18 5.55 -18.69
N GLU A 74 9.95 4.48 -18.52
CA GLU A 74 9.75 3.23 -19.28
C GLU A 74 8.88 2.20 -18.56
N SER A 75 9.05 2.07 -17.25
CA SER A 75 8.34 1.08 -16.43
C SER A 75 8.45 1.39 -14.94
N PHE A 76 7.65 0.70 -14.15
CA PHE A 76 7.70 0.74 -12.69
C PHE A 76 7.64 -0.65 -12.06
N SER A 77 8.02 -0.70 -10.79
CA SER A 77 7.66 -1.78 -9.88
C SER A 77 6.45 -1.35 -9.06
N LEU A 78 5.43 -2.21 -9.01
CA LEU A 78 4.29 -2.06 -8.12
C LEU A 78 4.57 -2.86 -6.85
N TYR A 79 4.71 -2.19 -5.73
CA TYR A 79 4.70 -2.82 -4.41
C TYR A 79 3.29 -2.78 -3.85
N MET A 80 2.84 -3.92 -3.33
CA MET A 80 1.54 -4.09 -2.69
C MET A 80 1.81 -4.52 -1.25
N HIS A 81 1.80 -3.54 -0.35
CA HIS A 81 2.24 -3.71 1.02
C HIS A 81 1.17 -4.39 1.87
N LYS A 82 1.62 -5.31 2.73
CA LYS A 82 0.78 -6.07 3.67
C LYS A 82 -0.51 -6.62 3.05
N THR A 83 -0.49 -7.00 1.77
CA THR A 83 -1.67 -7.40 1.00
C THR A 83 -2.37 -8.59 1.64
N ARG A 84 -3.69 -8.51 1.80
CA ARG A 84 -4.55 -9.58 2.32
C ARG A 84 -5.63 -9.92 1.31
N PHE A 85 -5.92 -11.21 1.18
CA PHE A 85 -7.04 -11.71 0.36
C PHE A 85 -8.23 -12.19 1.19
N ALA A 86 -8.07 -12.29 2.53
CA ALA A 86 -9.10 -12.67 3.48
C ALA A 86 -8.78 -12.12 4.88
N ALA A 87 -9.79 -12.01 5.75
CA ALA A 87 -9.68 -11.37 7.07
C ALA A 87 -8.59 -11.97 7.99
N ASN A 88 -8.43 -13.29 7.98
CA ASN A 88 -7.48 -14.00 8.84
C ASN A 88 -6.14 -14.31 8.16
N MET A 89 -5.89 -13.71 6.99
CA MET A 89 -4.64 -13.90 6.26
C MET A 89 -3.59 -12.91 6.75
N PRO A 90 -2.35 -13.35 7.06
CA PRO A 90 -1.26 -12.42 7.32
C PRO A 90 -0.99 -11.58 6.06
N GLY A 91 -0.66 -10.30 6.27
CA GLY A 91 -0.31 -9.40 5.16
C GLY A 91 0.94 -9.89 4.44
N VAL A 92 0.89 -9.91 3.11
CA VAL A 92 2.01 -10.31 2.26
C VAL A 92 2.59 -9.08 1.56
N GLU A 93 3.89 -8.87 1.72
CA GLU A 93 4.63 -7.91 0.90
C GLU A 93 4.85 -8.49 -0.50
N MET A 94 4.15 -7.95 -1.49
CA MET A 94 4.20 -8.41 -2.88
C MET A 94 4.76 -7.32 -3.81
N ARG A 95 5.43 -7.74 -4.89
CA ARG A 95 6.01 -6.86 -5.90
C ARG A 95 5.78 -7.39 -7.31
N LEU A 96 5.29 -6.52 -8.19
CA LEU A 96 5.31 -6.71 -9.63
C LEU A 96 6.47 -5.90 -10.20
N GLN A 97 7.31 -6.50 -11.03
CA GLN A 97 8.45 -5.80 -11.63
C GLN A 97 8.17 -5.49 -13.10
N THR A 98 8.77 -4.40 -13.59
CA THR A 98 8.80 -4.04 -15.01
C THR A 98 7.39 -3.94 -15.60
N VAL A 99 6.48 -3.33 -14.86
CA VAL A 99 5.15 -2.99 -15.37
C VAL A 99 5.29 -1.78 -16.28
N THR A 100 5.00 -1.97 -17.57
CA THR A 100 4.96 -0.92 -18.58
C THR A 100 3.62 -0.19 -18.53
N TYR A 101 3.61 1.08 -18.91
CA TYR A 101 2.41 1.91 -18.91
C TYR A 101 2.30 2.76 -20.18
N THR A 102 1.10 3.27 -20.42
CA THR A 102 0.79 4.23 -21.48
C THR A 102 0.65 5.63 -20.86
N PRO A 103 1.55 6.56 -21.19
CA PRO A 103 1.42 7.98 -20.84
C PRO A 103 0.16 8.60 -21.45
N LYS A 104 -0.46 9.55 -20.75
CA LYS A 104 -1.69 10.22 -21.21
C LYS A 104 -1.49 11.71 -21.56
N GLY A 105 -0.27 12.23 -21.41
CA GLY A 105 0.06 13.62 -21.73
C GLY A 105 -0.29 14.64 -20.63
N ASP A 106 -0.80 14.18 -19.49
CA ASP A 106 -1.15 14.95 -18.30
C ASP A 106 -0.59 14.28 -17.03
N LYS A 107 -1.13 14.56 -15.83
CA LYS A 107 -0.71 13.87 -14.60
C LYS A 107 -1.36 12.47 -14.44
N SER A 108 -1.64 11.78 -15.56
CA SER A 108 -2.26 10.46 -15.57
C SER A 108 -1.50 9.45 -16.44
N LEU A 109 -1.65 8.17 -16.08
CA LEU A 109 -1.13 7.03 -16.84
C LEU A 109 -2.06 5.83 -16.68
N ASN A 110 -2.00 4.89 -17.63
CA ASN A 110 -2.66 3.58 -17.51
C ASN A 110 -1.68 2.45 -17.74
N PHE A 111 -1.98 1.27 -17.20
CA PHE A 111 -1.18 0.07 -17.44
C PHE A 111 -2.07 -1.14 -17.53
N VAL A 112 -1.68 -2.07 -18.40
CA VAL A 112 -2.34 -3.36 -18.58
C VAL A 112 -1.30 -4.45 -18.67
N ARG A 113 -1.63 -5.63 -18.15
CA ARG A 113 -0.80 -6.83 -18.28
C ARG A 113 -1.69 -8.07 -18.21
N GLU A 114 -1.60 -8.91 -19.23
CA GLU A 114 -2.38 -10.16 -19.27
C GLU A 114 -1.96 -11.12 -18.16
N GLU A 115 -0.65 -11.27 -17.96
CA GLU A 115 -0.07 -12.16 -16.94
C GLU A 115 1.23 -11.60 -16.37
N ILE A 116 1.41 -11.76 -15.06
CA ILE A 116 2.67 -11.50 -14.37
C ILE A 116 2.80 -12.35 -13.11
N ILE A 117 3.99 -12.90 -12.88
CA ILE A 117 4.32 -13.63 -11.65
C ILE A 117 4.84 -12.62 -10.62
N PRO A 118 4.11 -12.37 -9.52
CA PRO A 118 4.62 -11.49 -8.48
C PRO A 118 5.80 -12.13 -7.74
N SER A 119 6.66 -11.29 -7.19
CA SER A 119 7.56 -11.69 -6.13
C SER A 119 6.94 -11.39 -4.76
N ALA A 120 7.24 -12.21 -3.75
CA ALA A 120 6.91 -11.92 -2.36
C ALA A 120 8.17 -11.78 -1.52
N LEU A 121 8.15 -10.90 -0.52
CA LEU A 121 9.25 -10.77 0.44
C LEU A 121 9.31 -12.02 1.31
N LYS A 122 10.48 -12.65 1.40
CA LYS A 122 10.72 -13.84 2.23
C LYS A 122 12.04 -13.69 2.95
N GLU A 123 12.11 -14.25 4.14
CA GLU A 123 13.37 -14.34 4.89
C GLU A 123 14.45 -15.07 4.10
N ASN A 124 15.67 -14.60 4.26
CA ASN A 124 16.83 -15.24 3.65
C ASN A 124 17.20 -16.48 4.44
N ASN A 125 17.53 -17.57 3.73
CA ASN A 125 17.96 -18.81 4.37
C ASN A 125 19.32 -18.62 5.08
N GLU A 126 20.15 -17.72 4.54
CA GLU A 126 21.50 -17.42 5.01
C GLU A 126 21.72 -15.90 4.96
N GLY A 127 22.62 -15.38 5.81
CA GLY A 127 23.02 -13.96 5.80
C GLY A 127 22.02 -12.99 6.43
N GLY A 128 20.88 -13.47 6.94
CA GLY A 128 19.85 -12.65 7.56
C GLY A 128 19.09 -11.75 6.57
N GLY A 129 18.08 -11.04 7.07
CA GLY A 129 17.24 -10.14 6.27
C GLY A 129 16.23 -10.87 5.39
N SER A 130 15.72 -10.17 4.37
CA SER A 130 14.69 -10.70 3.46
C SER A 130 14.94 -10.27 2.02
N SER A 131 14.44 -11.06 1.08
CA SER A 131 14.51 -10.80 -0.36
C SER A 131 13.18 -11.11 -1.05
N TYR A 132 12.89 -10.35 -2.11
CA TYR A 132 11.77 -10.65 -2.99
C TYR A 132 12.09 -11.85 -3.86
N ARG A 133 11.24 -12.87 -3.83
CA ARG A 133 11.36 -14.08 -4.65
C ARG A 133 10.07 -14.34 -5.42
N PRO A 134 10.13 -14.76 -6.70
CA PRO A 134 8.94 -15.12 -7.47
C PRO A 134 8.06 -16.15 -6.75
N VAL A 135 6.74 -15.98 -6.84
CA VAL A 135 5.75 -16.88 -6.24
C VAL A 135 4.68 -17.24 -7.26
N GLU A 136 4.89 -18.35 -7.99
CA GLU A 136 4.01 -18.80 -9.08
C GLU A 136 2.55 -18.95 -8.66
N ARG A 137 2.30 -19.45 -7.44
CA ARG A 137 0.94 -19.64 -6.91
C ARG A 137 0.15 -18.32 -6.75
N TYR A 138 0.83 -17.18 -6.76
CA TYR A 138 0.21 -15.85 -6.68
C TYR A 138 0.15 -15.16 -8.04
N LYS A 139 0.37 -15.89 -9.14
CA LYS A 139 0.26 -15.36 -10.49
C LYS A 139 -0.96 -14.44 -10.63
N ILE A 140 -0.68 -13.27 -11.18
CA ILE A 140 -1.66 -12.24 -11.45
C ILE A 140 -2.03 -12.30 -12.92
N THR A 141 -3.33 -12.24 -13.20
CA THR A 141 -3.88 -12.12 -14.55
C THR A 141 -4.83 -10.93 -14.66
N ASN A 142 -5.03 -10.46 -15.90
CA ASN A 142 -5.92 -9.33 -16.22
C ASN A 142 -5.63 -8.08 -15.38
N LEU A 143 -4.35 -7.79 -15.15
CA LEU A 143 -3.95 -6.57 -14.45
C LEU A 143 -4.33 -5.38 -15.31
N THR A 144 -5.11 -4.48 -14.74
CA THR A 144 -5.43 -3.17 -15.28
C THR A 144 -5.29 -2.16 -14.17
N GLY A 145 -4.71 -1.01 -14.46
CA GLY A 145 -4.74 0.09 -13.52
C GLY A 145 -4.52 1.43 -14.18
N ALA A 146 -4.85 2.46 -13.42
CA ALA A 146 -4.68 3.84 -13.81
C ALA A 146 -4.35 4.70 -12.59
N ILE A 147 -3.54 5.71 -12.83
CA ILE A 147 -3.40 6.86 -11.93
C ILE A 147 -3.97 8.04 -12.69
N ASP A 148 -4.91 8.75 -12.08
CA ASP A 148 -5.51 9.98 -12.60
C ASP A 148 -5.34 11.10 -11.58
N GLY A 149 -4.31 11.93 -11.78
CA GLY A 149 -3.90 12.91 -10.79
C GLY A 149 -3.51 12.24 -9.48
N VAL A 150 -4.30 12.46 -8.42
CA VAL A 150 -4.06 11.91 -7.08
C VAL A 150 -4.80 10.59 -6.82
N ASP A 151 -5.67 10.15 -7.72
CA ASP A 151 -6.46 8.94 -7.53
C ASP A 151 -5.83 7.77 -8.29
N CYS A 152 -5.88 6.58 -7.70
CA CYS A 152 -5.34 5.36 -8.26
C CYS A 152 -6.38 4.26 -8.18
N ARG A 153 -6.55 3.53 -9.28
CA ARG A 153 -7.36 2.33 -9.33
C ARG A 153 -6.58 1.20 -9.97
N VAL A 154 -6.60 0.03 -9.34
CA VAL A 154 -5.95 -1.18 -9.87
C VAL A 154 -6.90 -2.36 -9.71
N SER A 155 -7.02 -3.19 -10.72
CA SER A 155 -7.80 -4.43 -10.68
C SER A 155 -7.02 -5.58 -11.28
N PHE A 156 -7.16 -6.77 -10.70
CA PHE A 156 -6.55 -7.98 -11.22
C PHE A 156 -7.17 -9.23 -10.61
N THR A 157 -6.88 -10.39 -11.20
CA THR A 157 -7.13 -11.70 -10.58
C THR A 157 -5.83 -12.26 -10.03
N CYS A 158 -5.79 -12.65 -8.75
CA CYS A 158 -4.66 -13.32 -8.12
C CYS A 158 -4.95 -14.81 -7.91
N ALA A 159 -3.94 -15.64 -8.16
CA ALA A 159 -4.00 -17.09 -7.97
C ALA A 159 -5.16 -17.78 -8.72
N GLY A 160 -5.70 -17.13 -9.77
CA GLY A 160 -6.87 -17.59 -10.52
C GLY A 160 -8.20 -17.57 -9.76
N VAL A 161 -8.22 -17.07 -8.52
CA VAL A 161 -9.37 -17.19 -7.60
C VAL A 161 -9.82 -15.85 -7.06
N PHE A 162 -8.88 -14.99 -6.67
CA PHE A 162 -9.18 -13.76 -5.97
C PHE A 162 -9.25 -12.59 -6.95
N GLN A 163 -10.45 -12.08 -7.20
CA GLN A 163 -10.64 -10.84 -7.96
C GLN A 163 -10.41 -9.67 -7.01
N VAL A 164 -9.44 -8.83 -7.32
CA VAL A 164 -9.04 -7.68 -6.50
C VAL A 164 -9.40 -6.40 -7.22
N ILE A 165 -10.02 -5.47 -6.49
CA ILE A 165 -10.18 -4.08 -6.88
C ILE A 165 -9.58 -3.24 -5.77
N TYR A 166 -8.57 -2.45 -6.11
CA TYR A 166 -7.93 -1.48 -5.26
C TYR A 166 -8.30 -0.07 -5.73
N GLU A 167 -8.71 0.78 -4.79
CA GLU A 167 -8.97 2.19 -4.98
C GLU A 167 -8.24 2.97 -3.88
N GLY A 168 -7.33 3.86 -4.28
CA GLY A 168 -6.51 4.60 -3.34
C GLY A 168 -6.21 6.01 -3.79
N ARG A 169 -5.75 6.81 -2.83
CA ARG A 169 -5.40 8.21 -3.04
C ARG A 169 -3.95 8.47 -2.64
N LEU A 170 -3.29 9.31 -3.40
CA LEU A 170 -1.89 9.69 -3.21
C LEU A 170 -1.70 10.28 -1.81
N ILE A 171 -0.69 9.80 -1.11
CA ILE A 171 -0.32 10.28 0.22
C ILE A 171 0.99 11.05 0.19
N ILE A 172 1.15 11.94 1.17
CA ILE A 172 2.40 12.65 1.45
C ILE A 172 3.17 11.79 2.44
N LYS A 173 4.32 11.25 2.03
CA LYS A 173 5.26 10.58 2.91
C LYS A 173 6.24 11.61 3.44
N GLU A 174 6.36 11.70 4.77
CA GLU A 174 7.32 12.58 5.45
C GLU A 174 8.74 12.01 5.42
#